data_AF-A0A7C6BDE4-F1
#
_entry.id   AF-A0A7C6BDE4-F1
#
_cell.length_a   1.000
_cell.length_b   1.000
_cell.length_c   1.000
_cell.angle_alpha   90.00
_cell.angle_beta   90.00
_cell.angle_gamma   90.00
#
_symmetry.space_group_name_H-M   'P 1'
#
loop_
_entity.id
_entity.type
_entity.pdbx_description
1 polymer ?
#
loop_
_entity_poly.entity_id
_entity_poly.type
_entity_poly.pdbx_seq_one_letter_code
_entity_poly.pdbx_strand_id
1 'polypeptide(L)'
;MKSLIKEFQDKKAKVEIMGVFYGNLKPLWFIETLNITLCTDKELGLMQIPTGMHVTEFLSKEFDMLVNFSIKEDFAPFYIAALSKAKFKIAIDTENNRKHFDLLLKLKEVNMKEYRNQIIHYLSKINI
;
A
#
# COMPACT_ATOMS: atom_id res chain seq x y z
N MET A 1 5.93 -9.12 -3.12
CA MET A 1 6.25 -8.14 -2.06
C MET A 1 7.76 -8.04 -1.81
N LYS A 2 8.45 -9.07 -1.27
CA LYS A 2 9.91 -9.02 -1.00
C LYS A 2 10.77 -8.52 -2.18
N SER A 3 10.50 -9.00 -3.39
CA SER A 3 11.25 -8.57 -4.59
C SER A 3 11.03 -7.09 -4.92
N LEU A 4 9.80 -6.57 -4.77
CA LEU A 4 9.48 -5.17 -5.04
C LEU A 4 10.15 -4.25 -4.01
N ILE A 5 10.13 -4.63 -2.73
CA ILE A 5 10.85 -3.91 -1.66
C ILE A 5 12.33 -3.85 -2.00
N LYS A 6 12.92 -4.98 -2.39
CA LYS A 6 14.32 -5.05 -2.78
C LYS A 6 14.64 -4.11 -3.94
N GLU A 7 13.78 -4.06 -4.97
CA GLU A 7 13.99 -3.14 -6.10
C GLU A 7 14.00 -1.67 -5.68
N PHE A 8 13.11 -1.25 -4.77
CA PHE A 8 13.14 0.10 -4.22
C PHE A 8 14.39 0.35 -3.36
N GLN A 9 14.78 -0.62 -2.53
CA GLN A 9 15.97 -0.51 -1.68
C GLN A 9 17.27 -0.49 -2.48
N ASP A 10 17.37 -1.25 -3.57
CA ASP A 10 18.52 -1.24 -4.49
C ASP A 10 18.66 0.14 -5.18
N LYS A 11 17.55 0.88 -5.32
CA LYS A 11 17.51 2.30 -5.72
C LYS A 11 17.69 3.30 -4.56
N LYS A 12 18.06 2.83 -3.37
CA LYS A 12 18.25 3.62 -2.14
C LYS A 12 16.99 4.32 -1.60
N ALA A 13 15.80 3.90 -2.02
CA ALA A 13 14.57 4.42 -1.47
C ALA A 13 14.35 3.91 -0.03
N LYS A 14 13.86 4.79 0.84
CA LYS A 14 13.35 4.40 2.16
C LYS A 14 11.94 3.84 1.97
N VAL A 15 11.76 2.56 2.30
CA VAL A 15 10.49 1.85 2.12
C VAL A 15 9.83 1.62 3.46
N GLU A 16 8.55 2.00 3.55
CA GLU A 16 7.66 1.70 4.68
C GLU A 16 6.41 0.98 4.17
N ILE A 17 5.89 0.05 4.97
CA ILE A 17 4.76 -0.80 4.62
C ILE A 17 3.73 -0.74 5.73
N MET A 18 2.53 -0.32 5.37
CA MET A 18 1.32 -0.46 6.18
C MET A 18 0.48 -1.57 5.57
N GLY A 19 0.36 -2.70 6.27
CA GLY A 19 -0.56 -3.76 5.88
C GLY A 19 -1.84 -3.73 6.70
N VAL A 20 -2.92 -4.25 6.13
CA VAL A 20 -4.16 -4.53 6.84
C VAL A 20 -4.32 -6.04 6.94
N PHE A 21 -4.57 -6.55 8.14
CA PHE A 21 -4.81 -7.96 8.40
C PHE A 21 -6.15 -8.13 9.10
N TYR A 22 -7.09 -8.77 8.40
CA TYR A 22 -8.42 -9.08 8.93
C TYR A 22 -8.36 -10.29 9.88
N GLY A 23 -7.87 -10.02 11.08
CA GLY A 23 -7.90 -10.91 12.21
C GLY A 23 -7.55 -10.17 13.50
N ASN A 24 -8.04 -10.66 14.63
CA ASN A 24 -7.86 -10.02 15.94
C ASN A 24 -6.42 -10.06 16.49
N LEU A 25 -5.57 -10.93 15.95
CA LEU A 25 -4.18 -11.10 16.35
C LEU A 25 -3.30 -11.09 15.11
N LYS A 26 -2.13 -10.46 15.21
CA LYS A 26 -1.11 -10.52 14.16
C LYS A 26 -0.73 -12.00 13.94
N PRO A 27 -0.56 -12.43 12.68
CA PRO A 27 -0.26 -13.82 12.41
C PRO A 27 1.16 -14.17 12.89
N LEU A 28 1.37 -15.40 13.35
CA LEU A 28 2.66 -15.86 13.89
C LEU A 28 3.83 -15.76 12.89
N TRP A 29 3.53 -15.80 11.59
CA TRP A 29 4.51 -15.66 10.52
C TRP A 29 4.85 -14.20 10.18
N PHE A 30 4.16 -13.22 10.80
CA PHE A 30 4.45 -11.81 10.60
C PHE A 30 5.50 -11.33 11.58
N ILE A 31 6.57 -10.76 11.05
CA ILE A 31 7.63 -10.11 11.82
C ILE A 31 7.44 -8.61 11.64
N GLU A 32 6.96 -7.97 12.69
CA GLU A 32 6.87 -6.52 12.75
C GLU A 32 8.27 -5.90 12.81
N THR A 33 8.47 -4.83 12.05
CA THR A 33 9.73 -4.06 12.09
C THR A 33 9.39 -2.58 12.12
N LEU A 34 10.37 -1.72 12.38
CA LEU A 34 10.17 -0.26 12.37
C LEU A 34 9.55 0.27 11.07
N ASN A 35 9.74 -0.43 9.94
CA ASN A 35 9.24 -0.01 8.63
C ASN A 35 8.10 -0.89 8.09
N ILE A 36 7.63 -1.87 8.87
CA ILE A 36 6.56 -2.79 8.44
C ILE A 36 5.60 -2.95 9.60
N THR A 37 4.43 -2.34 9.48
CA THR A 37 3.36 -2.35 10.49
C THR A 37 2.11 -3.04 9.94
N LEU A 38 1.31 -3.58 10.84
CA LEU A 38 0.02 -4.19 10.53
C LEU A 38 -1.09 -3.59 11.38
N CYS A 39 -2.10 -3.06 10.71
CA CYS A 39 -3.39 -2.73 11.30
C CYS A 39 -4.28 -4.00 11.33
N THR A 40 -4.87 -4.29 12.49
CA THR A 40 -5.69 -5.49 12.72
C THR A 40 -7.17 -5.15 12.96
N ASP A 41 -8.06 -6.15 12.99
CA ASP A 41 -9.50 -5.94 13.26
C ASP A 41 -9.77 -5.20 14.58
N LYS A 42 -8.89 -5.36 15.58
CA LYS A 42 -8.95 -4.62 16.84
C LYS A 42 -8.87 -3.10 16.65
N GLU A 43 -8.22 -2.65 15.60
CA GLU A 43 -7.99 -1.24 15.28
C GLU A 43 -8.88 -0.73 14.15
N LEU A 44 -9.45 -1.63 13.34
CA LEU A 44 -10.44 -1.30 12.32
C LEU A 44 -11.84 -1.11 12.91
N GLY A 45 -12.18 -1.92 13.92
CA GLY A 45 -13.51 -2.00 14.49
C GLY A 45 -14.58 -2.34 13.45
N LEU A 46 -15.85 -2.21 13.83
CA LEU A 46 -16.98 -2.55 12.96
C LEU A 46 -17.11 -1.63 11.73
N MET A 47 -16.61 -0.40 11.82
CA MET A 47 -16.70 0.59 10.73
C MET A 47 -15.55 0.49 9.72
N GLN A 48 -14.59 -0.41 9.93
CA GLN A 48 -13.40 -0.56 9.09
C GLN A 48 -12.53 0.71 8.97
N ILE A 49 -12.69 1.64 9.92
CA ILE A 49 -11.91 2.88 9.98
C ILE A 49 -10.72 2.62 10.90
N PRO A 50 -9.48 2.58 10.38
CA PRO A 50 -8.32 2.27 11.19
C PRO A 50 -8.01 3.40 12.20
N THR A 51 -7.95 3.08 13.49
CA THR A 51 -7.71 4.04 14.58
C THR A 51 -6.36 3.88 15.29
N GLY A 52 -5.48 3.01 14.80
CA GLY A 52 -4.16 2.76 15.39
C GLY A 52 -3.26 4.00 15.35
N MET A 53 -2.44 4.21 16.39
CA MET A 53 -1.47 5.32 16.44
C MET A 53 -0.50 5.26 15.25
N HIS A 54 0.00 4.07 14.92
CA HIS A 54 0.88 3.84 13.77
C HIS A 54 0.21 4.18 12.43
N VAL A 55 -1.12 4.04 12.32
CA VAL A 55 -1.87 4.47 11.12
C VAL A 55 -1.92 5.99 11.04
N THR A 56 -2.14 6.66 12.17
CA THR A 56 -2.13 8.13 12.24
C THR A 56 -0.75 8.69 11.86
N GLU A 57 0.33 8.08 12.37
CA GLU A 57 1.71 8.42 12.02
C GLU A 57 1.96 8.23 10.53
N PHE A 58 1.57 7.10 9.95
CA PHE A 58 1.68 6.82 8.52
C PHE A 58 0.92 7.87 7.67
N LEU A 59 -0.32 8.20 8.04
CA LEU A 59 -1.13 9.20 7.33
C LEU A 59 -0.57 10.63 7.46
N SER A 60 0.17 10.92 8.52
CA SER A 60 0.78 12.23 8.73
C SER A 60 2.03 12.47 7.87
N LYS A 61 2.65 11.39 7.38
CA LYS A 61 3.93 11.40 6.68
C LYS A 61 3.77 11.76 5.20
N GLU A 62 4.64 12.64 4.73
CA GLU A 62 4.72 13.06 3.33
C GLU A 62 5.66 12.15 2.55
N PHE A 63 5.12 11.06 2.01
CA PHE A 63 5.86 10.19 1.11
C PHE A 63 6.03 10.85 -0.27
N ASP A 64 7.17 10.65 -0.92
CA ASP A 64 7.31 11.03 -2.33
C ASP A 64 6.40 10.17 -3.22
N MET A 65 6.18 8.90 -2.83
CA MET A 65 5.30 7.96 -3.52
C MET A 65 4.61 7.01 -2.56
N LEU A 66 3.35 6.67 -2.84
CA LEU A 66 2.63 5.55 -2.26
C LEU A 66 2.11 4.62 -3.35
N VAL A 67 2.23 3.31 -3.12
CA VAL A 67 1.62 2.29 -3.97
C VAL A 67 0.57 1.55 -3.14
N ASN A 68 -0.70 1.67 -3.51
CA ASN A 68 -1.75 0.80 -2.96
C ASN A 68 -1.54 -0.61 -3.55
N PHE A 69 -0.88 -1.48 -2.81
CA PHE A 69 -0.47 -2.81 -3.28
C PHE A 69 -1.57 -3.89 -3.09
N SER A 70 -2.85 -3.47 -2.99
CA SER A 70 -4.02 -4.34 -2.94
C SER A 70 -4.50 -4.71 -4.35
N ILE A 71 -4.71 -6.01 -4.59
CA ILE A 71 -5.33 -6.52 -5.84
C ILE A 71 -6.84 -6.67 -5.76
N LYS A 72 -7.40 -6.56 -4.55
CA LYS A 72 -8.84 -6.58 -4.28
C LYS A 72 -9.27 -5.21 -3.81
N GLU A 73 -10.53 -4.88 -4.09
CA GLU A 73 -11.15 -3.68 -3.53
C GLU A 73 -11.52 -3.93 -2.07
N ASP A 74 -10.69 -3.44 -1.17
CA ASP A 74 -10.90 -3.52 0.27
C ASP A 74 -10.89 -2.10 0.85
N PHE A 75 -11.87 -1.79 1.70
CA PHE A 75 -12.09 -0.43 2.19
C PHE A 75 -10.90 0.10 3.02
N ALA A 76 -10.39 -0.67 3.98
CA ALA A 76 -9.35 -0.17 4.90
C ALA A 76 -8.01 0.16 4.17
N PRO A 77 -7.46 -0.71 3.31
CA PRO A 77 -6.29 -0.35 2.49
C PRO A 77 -6.56 0.86 1.58
N PHE A 78 -7.74 0.92 0.96
CA PHE A 78 -8.13 2.06 0.11
C PHE A 78 -8.19 3.36 0.91
N TYR A 79 -8.83 3.34 2.08
CA TYR A 79 -8.96 4.48 2.98
C TYR A 79 -7.59 5.05 3.37
N ILE A 80 -6.67 4.17 3.81
CA ILE A 80 -5.31 4.57 4.18
C ILE A 80 -4.58 5.18 2.99
N ALA A 81 -4.65 4.52 1.82
CA ALA A 81 -3.94 4.97 0.63
C ALA A 81 -4.49 6.31 0.09
N ALA A 82 -5.81 6.47 0.06
CA ALA A 82 -6.47 7.68 -0.43
C ALA A 82 -6.20 8.90 0.48
N LEU A 83 -6.20 8.71 1.80
CA LEU A 83 -5.94 9.78 2.77
C LEU A 83 -4.46 10.09 3.02
N SER A 84 -3.55 9.24 2.54
CA SER A 84 -2.11 9.50 2.66
C SER A 84 -1.74 10.86 2.05
N LYS A 85 -0.77 11.54 2.66
CA LYS A 85 -0.17 12.77 2.12
C LYS A 85 0.90 12.52 1.06
N ALA A 86 0.98 11.31 0.51
CA ALA A 86 1.92 11.01 -0.55
C ALA A 86 1.72 11.94 -1.77
N LYS A 87 2.83 12.45 -2.32
CA LYS A 87 2.86 13.36 -3.47
C LYS A 87 2.45 12.68 -4.78
N PHE A 88 2.63 11.37 -4.86
CA PHE A 88 2.27 10.55 -6.01
C PHE A 88 1.70 9.20 -5.55
N LYS A 89 0.49 8.88 -5.98
CA LYS A 89 -0.24 7.68 -5.55
C LYS A 89 -0.54 6.77 -6.73
N ILE A 90 -0.18 5.50 -6.59
CA ILE A 90 -0.36 4.47 -7.60
C ILE A 90 -1.34 3.41 -7.12
N ALA A 91 -2.27 3.00 -7.97
CA ALA A 91 -3.19 1.89 -7.71
C ALA A 91 -3.53 1.12 -9.00
N ILE A 92 -4.30 0.04 -8.87
CA ILE A 92 -4.95 -0.62 -10.01
C ILE A 92 -6.07 0.27 -10.55
N ASP A 93 -6.26 0.28 -11.87
CA ASP A 93 -7.40 0.97 -12.49
C ASP A 93 -8.72 0.33 -12.09
N THR A 94 -9.45 1.01 -11.20
CA THR A 94 -10.83 0.70 -10.83
C THR A 94 -11.64 1.99 -10.75
N GLU A 95 -12.97 1.87 -10.75
CA GLU A 95 -13.85 3.05 -10.70
C GLU A 95 -13.61 3.90 -9.45
N ASN A 96 -13.40 3.26 -8.29
CA ASN A 96 -13.10 3.95 -7.04
C ASN A 96 -11.73 4.64 -7.08
N ASN A 97 -10.70 3.99 -7.62
CA ASN A 97 -9.35 4.54 -7.61
C ASN A 97 -9.18 5.76 -8.54
N ARG A 98 -10.00 5.89 -9.59
CA ARG A 98 -9.92 7.00 -10.56
C ARG A 98 -10.05 8.40 -9.97
N LYS A 99 -10.63 8.53 -8.77
CA LYS A 99 -10.85 9.82 -8.10
C LYS A 99 -9.75 10.19 -7.10
N HIS A 100 -8.87 9.26 -6.74
CA HIS A 100 -7.98 9.40 -5.58
C HIS A 100 -6.49 9.12 -5.86
N PHE A 101 -6.16 8.59 -7.03
CA PHE A 101 -4.80 8.16 -7.38
C PHE A 101 -4.33 8.82 -8.67
N ASP A 102 -3.02 9.10 -8.75
CA ASP A 102 -2.39 9.83 -9.86
C ASP A 102 -2.04 8.91 -11.03
N LEU A 103 -1.70 7.66 -10.74
CA LEU A 103 -1.40 6.64 -11.75
C LEU A 103 -2.19 5.36 -11.50
N LEU A 104 -2.89 4.93 -12.54
CA LEU A 104 -3.74 3.74 -12.52
C LEU A 104 -3.18 2.69 -13.47
N LEU A 105 -2.90 1.51 -12.93
CA LEU A 105 -2.33 0.40 -13.70
C LEU A 105 -3.43 -0.54 -14.14
N LYS A 106 -3.62 -0.66 -15.45
CA LYS A 106 -4.50 -1.67 -16.03
C LYS A 106 -3.78 -3.01 -16.09
N LEU A 107 -4.33 -4.00 -15.40
CA LEU A 107 -3.77 -5.36 -15.40
C LEU A 107 -4.40 -6.20 -16.52
N LYS A 108 -3.59 -7.05 -17.16
CA LYS A 108 -4.10 -8.08 -18.08
C LYS A 108 -4.76 -9.22 -17.32
N GLU A 109 -4.15 -9.60 -16.20
CA GLU A 109 -4.65 -10.60 -15.26
C GLU A 109 -4.59 -10.01 -13.85
N VAL A 110 -5.69 -10.13 -13.10
CA VAL A 110 -5.77 -9.61 -11.73
C VAL A 110 -5.05 -10.57 -10.78
N ASN A 111 -3.72 -10.47 -10.74
CA ASN A 111 -2.89 -11.23 -9.80
C ASN A 111 -1.66 -10.42 -9.35
N MET A 112 -1.11 -10.80 -8.19
CA MET A 112 0.02 -10.08 -7.57
C MET A 112 1.28 -10.06 -8.44
N LYS A 113 1.51 -11.10 -9.25
CA LYS A 113 2.70 -11.19 -10.11
C LYS A 113 2.62 -10.16 -11.22
N GLU A 114 1.49 -10.09 -11.92
CA GLU A 114 1.23 -9.11 -12.97
C GLU A 114 1.25 -7.69 -12.40
N TYR A 115 0.56 -7.46 -11.27
CA TYR A 115 0.55 -6.13 -10.67
C TYR A 115 1.94 -5.62 -10.33
N ARG A 116 2.76 -6.48 -9.68
CA ARG A 116 4.16 -6.17 -9.41
C ARG A 116 4.91 -5.84 -10.70
N ASN A 117 4.79 -6.67 -11.73
CA ASN A 117 5.51 -6.45 -12.99
C ASN A 117 5.12 -5.12 -13.64
N GLN A 118 3.84 -4.75 -13.61
CA GLN A 118 3.36 -3.47 -14.12
C GLN A 118 3.95 -2.30 -13.32
N ILE A 119 3.95 -2.35 -11.98
CA ILE A 119 4.56 -1.31 -11.14
C ILE A 119 6.02 -1.10 -11.54
N ILE A 120 6.81 -2.17 -11.61
CA ILE A 120 8.23 -2.11 -11.96
C ILE A 120 8.43 -1.54 -13.36
N HIS A 121 7.63 -2.03 -14.32
CA HIS A 121 7.69 -1.58 -15.70
C HIS A 121 7.45 -0.07 -15.79
N TYR A 122 6.37 0.45 -15.21
CA TYR A 122 6.07 1.88 -15.29
C TYR A 122 7.06 2.73 -14.50
N LEU A 123 7.47 2.31 -13.30
CA LEU A 123 8.49 3.03 -12.53
C LEU A 123 9.84 3.08 -13.24
N SER A 124 10.17 2.09 -14.07
CA SER A 124 11.38 2.14 -14.91
C SER A 124 11.32 3.19 -16.03
N LYS A 125 10.13 3.70 -16.36
CA LYS A 125 9.91 4.70 -17.42
C LYS A 125 9.82 6.12 -16.89
N ILE A 126 9.45 6.30 -15.63
CA ILE A 126 9.14 7.62 -15.06
C ILE A 126 10.39 8.33 -14.48
N ASN A 127 11.58 7.71 -14.50
CA ASN A 127 12.84 8.30 -13.98
C ASN A 127 12.64 9.01 -12.63
N ILE A 128 12.11 8.26 -11.67
CA ILE A 128 11.99 8.67 -10.26
C ILE A 128 13.27 8.26 -9.54
#